data_AF-A0A381UQG8-F1
#
_entry.id   AF-A0A381UQG8-F1
#
_cell.length_a   1.000
_cell.length_b   1.000
_cell.length_c   1.000
_cell.angle_alpha   90.00
_cell.angle_beta   90.00
_cell.angle_gamma   90.00
#
_symmetry.space_group_name_H-M   'P 1'
#
loop_
_entity.id
_entity.type
_entity.pdbx_description
1 polymer ?
#
loop_
_entity_poly.entity_id
_entity_poly.type
_entity_poly.pdbx_seq_one_letter_code
_entity_poly.pdbx_strand_id
1 'polypeptide(L)'
;DEETLQGISLYRKNISTAAGERVWQELLSFFEADDTGVLIDLMQKSKLLSCILPEFFIDWEEILTSYKRLENIISNLVLYFPRHTPTLNPSERALLKLSVLLKETDKTLSIENINRKNYGTPNTFNTLNALKASNNEIAFICKAIQNSHVFSISLSSNLNNSSLYDLCVIGGDQLVAGLLLKACSLPILDSFEFSKHEKLYSCTQLLEFYFGSYLPVLGEKALLNGNDLIRIFNISPSPALGNVLQSIQRAQVLGEIKTAKEAKDLAEKLLKS
;
A
#
# COMPACT_ATOMS: atom_id res chain seq x y z
N ASP A 1 13.31 -28.03 17.70
CA ASP A 1 14.58 -28.80 17.82
C ASP A 1 15.13 -29.06 16.42
N GLU A 2 16.40 -29.47 16.31
CA GLU A 2 17.08 -29.65 15.02
C GLU A 2 16.50 -30.81 14.18
N GLU A 3 16.06 -31.87 14.85
CA GLU A 3 15.44 -33.04 14.21
C GLU A 3 14.13 -32.64 13.50
N THR A 4 13.31 -31.80 14.14
CA THR A 4 12.11 -31.23 13.53
C THR A 4 12.44 -30.40 12.27
N LEU A 5 13.47 -29.55 12.30
CA LEU A 5 13.86 -28.74 11.13
C LEU A 5 14.36 -29.60 9.96
N GLN A 6 15.12 -30.66 10.26
CA GLN A 6 15.54 -31.64 9.27
C GLN A 6 14.34 -32.39 8.68
N GLY A 7 13.37 -32.76 9.52
CA GLY A 7 12.10 -33.35 9.10
C GLY A 7 11.32 -32.44 8.15
N ILE A 8 11.17 -31.15 8.48
CA ILE A 8 10.52 -30.17 7.60
C ILE A 8 11.24 -30.09 6.27
N SER A 9 12.57 -29.98 6.27
CA SER A 9 13.36 -29.95 5.04
C SER A 9 13.13 -31.20 4.20
N LEU A 10 13.14 -32.39 4.81
CA LEU A 10 12.92 -33.66 4.10
C LEU A 10 11.52 -33.75 3.47
N TYR A 11 10.48 -33.35 4.19
CA TYR A 11 9.09 -33.52 3.78
C TYR A 11 8.43 -32.27 3.16
N ARG A 12 9.15 -31.16 2.99
CA ARG A 12 8.64 -29.86 2.51
C ARG A 12 7.73 -29.95 1.28
N LYS A 13 8.03 -30.85 0.32
CA LYS A 13 7.24 -31.00 -0.92
C LYS A 13 5.83 -31.52 -0.68
N ASN A 14 5.58 -32.18 0.45
CA ASN A 14 4.26 -32.67 0.83
C ASN A 14 3.26 -31.53 1.05
N ILE A 15 3.72 -30.27 1.19
CA ILE A 15 2.82 -29.11 1.26
C ILE A 15 1.92 -28.99 0.04
N SER A 16 2.39 -29.45 -1.14
CA SER A 16 1.60 -29.49 -2.38
C SER A 16 0.40 -30.45 -2.33
N THR A 17 0.37 -31.36 -1.35
CA THR A 17 -0.77 -32.27 -1.13
C THR A 17 -1.88 -31.64 -0.31
N ALA A 18 -1.60 -30.52 0.38
CA ALA A 18 -2.60 -29.76 1.11
C ALA A 18 -3.41 -28.86 0.17
N ALA A 19 -4.68 -28.64 0.48
CA ALA A 19 -5.51 -27.68 -0.24
C ALA A 19 -4.93 -26.26 -0.10
N GLY A 20 -4.95 -25.49 -1.19
CA GLY A 20 -4.39 -24.12 -1.23
C GLY A 20 -5.02 -23.22 -0.18
N GLU A 21 -6.34 -23.32 0.02
CA GLU A 21 -7.09 -22.60 1.05
C GLU A 21 -6.55 -22.87 2.46
N ARG A 22 -6.17 -24.13 2.74
CA ARG A 22 -5.59 -24.50 4.03
C ARG A 22 -4.20 -23.92 4.20
N VAL A 23 -3.37 -23.99 3.16
CA VAL A 23 -2.03 -23.39 3.18
C VAL A 23 -2.14 -21.88 3.42
N TRP A 24 -3.07 -21.20 2.76
CA TRP A 24 -3.32 -19.78 2.93
C TRP A 24 -3.76 -19.38 4.34
N GLN A 25 -4.72 -20.11 4.93
CA GLN A 25 -5.20 -19.84 6.29
C GLN A 25 -4.09 -19.98 7.34
N GLU A 26 -3.27 -21.03 7.25
CA GLU A 26 -2.13 -21.23 8.14
C GLU A 26 -1.05 -20.15 7.92
N LEU A 27 -0.82 -19.75 6.67
CA LEU A 27 0.12 -18.69 6.33
C LEU A 27 -0.32 -17.32 6.88
N LEU A 28 -1.60 -16.99 6.77
CA LEU A 28 -2.16 -15.78 7.38
C LEU A 28 -2.03 -15.81 8.90
N SER A 29 -2.43 -16.92 9.53
CA SER A 29 -2.30 -17.09 10.98
C SER A 29 -0.85 -16.94 11.46
N PHE A 30 0.10 -17.46 10.67
CA PHE A 30 1.53 -17.26 10.90
C PHE A 30 1.90 -15.77 10.88
N PHE A 31 1.46 -15.01 9.87
CA PHE A 31 1.82 -13.59 9.74
C PHE A 31 1.06 -12.66 10.70
N GLU A 32 -0.08 -13.09 11.26
CA GLU A 32 -0.78 -12.37 12.32
C GLU A 32 -0.01 -12.38 13.65
N ALA A 33 0.81 -13.40 13.89
CA ALA A 33 1.66 -13.46 15.07
C ALA A 33 2.76 -12.39 15.03
N ASP A 34 3.18 -11.92 16.20
CA ASP A 34 4.28 -10.94 16.33
C ASP A 34 5.66 -11.62 16.24
N ASP A 35 6.69 -10.84 15.87
CA ASP A 35 8.10 -11.24 15.86
C ASP A 35 8.43 -12.53 15.08
N THR A 36 7.81 -12.69 13.92
CA THR A 36 7.94 -13.86 13.05
C THR A 36 9.24 -13.87 12.22
N GLY A 37 10.07 -12.82 12.31
CA GLY A 37 11.31 -12.69 11.56
C GLY A 37 12.31 -13.85 11.73
N VAL A 38 12.38 -14.49 12.91
CA VAL A 38 13.22 -15.70 13.08
C VAL A 38 12.59 -16.90 12.40
N LEU A 39 11.27 -17.04 12.50
CA LEU A 39 10.55 -18.18 11.95
C LEU A 39 10.53 -18.17 10.42
N ILE A 40 10.38 -17.01 9.78
CA ILE A 40 10.41 -16.89 8.33
C ILE A 40 11.81 -17.22 7.76
N ASP A 41 12.87 -16.88 8.50
CA ASP A 41 14.24 -17.28 8.17
C ASP A 41 14.44 -18.81 8.27
N LEU A 42 13.82 -19.45 9.26
CA LEU A 42 13.81 -20.92 9.35
C LEU A 42 13.00 -21.56 8.21
N MET A 43 11.88 -20.98 7.80
CA MET A 43 11.10 -21.44 6.63
C MET A 43 11.93 -21.35 5.34
N GLN A 44 12.73 -20.29 5.19
CA GLN A 44 13.63 -20.14 4.06
C GLN A 44 14.79 -21.16 4.11
N LYS A 45 15.45 -21.32 5.27
CA LYS A 45 16.56 -22.27 5.46
C LYS A 45 16.15 -23.72 5.24
N SER A 46 14.93 -24.09 5.66
CA SER A 46 14.34 -25.40 5.43
C SER A 46 13.79 -25.60 4.00
N LYS A 47 13.85 -24.57 3.14
CA LYS A 47 13.29 -24.57 1.77
C LYS A 47 11.77 -24.79 1.73
N LEU A 48 11.08 -24.64 2.87
CA LEU A 48 9.63 -24.69 2.92
C LEU A 48 9.03 -23.49 2.20
N LEU A 49 9.63 -22.30 2.39
CA LEU A 49 9.14 -21.06 1.77
C LEU A 49 9.12 -21.15 0.24
N SER A 50 10.13 -21.77 -0.38
CA SER A 50 10.18 -21.96 -1.85
C SER A 50 9.20 -23.00 -2.39
N CYS A 51 8.57 -23.78 -1.52
CA CYS A 51 7.47 -24.68 -1.91
C CYS A 51 6.11 -23.97 -1.86
N ILE A 52 6.01 -22.83 -1.16
CA ILE A 52 4.77 -22.05 -0.97
C ILE A 52 4.75 -20.85 -1.91
N LEU A 53 5.85 -20.11 -1.95
CA LEU A 53 6.03 -18.93 -2.78
C LEU A 53 7.03 -19.25 -3.91
N PRO A 54 6.85 -18.69 -5.12
CA PRO A 54 7.82 -18.84 -6.18
C PRO A 54 9.24 -18.42 -5.74
N GLU A 55 10.29 -18.95 -6.37
CA GLU A 55 11.66 -18.59 -6.01
C GLU A 55 12.06 -17.25 -6.63
N PHE A 56 12.03 -16.18 -5.84
CA PHE A 56 12.47 -14.82 -6.20
C PHE A 56 13.39 -14.18 -5.14
N PHE A 57 13.90 -14.98 -4.19
CA PHE A 57 14.71 -14.53 -3.07
C PHE A 57 16.20 -14.43 -3.43
N ILE A 58 16.56 -13.44 -4.26
CA ILE A 58 17.96 -13.21 -4.68
C ILE A 58 18.79 -12.66 -3.52
N ASP A 59 18.29 -11.63 -2.83
CA ASP A 59 18.94 -11.01 -1.66
C ASP A 59 18.11 -11.24 -0.40
N TRP A 60 18.20 -12.46 0.16
CA TRP A 60 17.43 -12.83 1.34
C TRP A 60 17.74 -11.99 2.57
N GLU A 61 19.00 -11.56 2.75
CA GLU A 61 19.39 -10.75 3.90
C GLU A 61 18.73 -9.36 3.87
N GLU A 62 18.67 -8.72 2.69
CA GLU A 62 17.96 -7.45 2.52
C GLU A 62 16.45 -7.60 2.74
N ILE A 63 15.85 -8.68 2.21
CA ILE A 63 14.42 -8.99 2.38
C ILE A 63 14.10 -9.21 3.85
N LEU A 64 14.89 -10.04 4.54
CA LEU A 64 14.71 -10.33 5.97
C LEU A 64 14.90 -9.08 6.83
N THR A 65 15.86 -8.23 6.48
CA THR A 65 16.07 -6.94 7.15
C THR A 65 14.86 -6.03 6.98
N SER A 66 14.33 -5.92 5.76
CA SER A 66 13.12 -5.13 5.48
C SER A 66 11.89 -5.68 6.19
N TYR A 67 11.79 -7.00 6.29
CA TYR A 67 10.71 -7.72 6.98
C TYR A 67 10.72 -7.42 8.48
N LYS A 68 11.86 -7.61 9.14
CA LYS A 68 12.03 -7.30 10.57
C LYS A 68 11.78 -5.82 10.86
N ARG A 69 12.23 -4.93 9.95
CA ARG A 69 11.96 -3.49 10.06
C ARG A 69 10.46 -3.20 9.97
N LEU A 70 9.73 -3.87 9.08
CA LEU A 70 8.27 -3.72 9.01
C LEU A 70 7.59 -4.20 10.30
N GLU A 71 7.98 -5.35 10.84
CA GLU A 71 7.44 -5.82 12.14
C GLU A 71 7.67 -4.77 13.23
N ASN A 72 8.89 -4.23 13.32
CA ASN A 72 9.18 -3.17 14.28
C ASN A 72 8.33 -1.90 14.06
N ILE A 73 8.12 -1.50 12.80
CA ILE A 73 7.28 -0.33 12.46
C ILE A 73 5.83 -0.57 12.89
N ILE A 74 5.26 -1.73 12.55
CA ILE A 74 3.85 -2.07 12.86
C ILE A 74 3.64 -2.14 14.38
N SER A 75 4.59 -2.69 15.13
CA SER A 75 4.53 -2.76 16.58
C SER A 75 4.71 -1.41 17.26
N ASN A 76 5.33 -0.43 16.57
CA ASN A 76 5.70 0.86 17.14
C ASN A 76 5.19 2.06 16.30
N LEU A 77 4.00 1.96 15.68
CA LEU A 77 3.49 2.98 14.74
C LEU A 77 3.50 4.41 15.31
N VAL A 78 3.22 4.57 16.61
CA VAL A 78 3.25 5.89 17.29
C VAL A 78 4.65 6.50 17.26
N LEU A 79 5.71 5.70 17.37
CA LEU A 79 7.09 6.18 17.33
C LEU A 79 7.49 6.64 15.92
N TYR A 80 7.02 5.95 14.89
CA TYR A 80 7.31 6.27 13.49
C TYR A 80 6.45 7.40 12.95
N PHE A 81 5.17 7.47 13.36
CA PHE A 81 4.18 8.41 12.84
C PHE A 81 3.37 9.03 14.00
N PRO A 82 3.99 9.87 14.84
CA PRO A 82 3.37 10.39 16.07
C PRO A 82 2.23 11.37 15.83
N ARG A 83 2.26 12.14 14.72
CA ARG A 83 1.22 13.15 14.44
C ARG A 83 -0.08 12.52 13.93
N HIS A 84 0.05 11.52 13.06
CA HIS A 84 -1.08 10.75 12.54
C HIS A 84 -0.71 9.28 12.50
N THR A 85 -0.96 8.58 13.61
CA THR A 85 -0.66 7.17 13.76
C THR A 85 -1.66 6.33 12.95
N PRO A 86 -1.21 5.56 11.95
CA PRO A 86 -2.11 4.69 11.22
C PRO A 86 -2.69 3.60 12.11
N THR A 87 -3.88 3.12 11.78
CA THR A 87 -4.48 1.93 12.41
C THR A 87 -4.44 0.77 11.43
N LEU A 88 -4.10 -0.41 11.92
CA LEU A 88 -4.06 -1.65 11.14
C LEU A 88 -4.68 -2.77 11.96
N ASN A 89 -5.67 -3.45 11.38
CA ASN A 89 -6.24 -4.66 11.98
C ASN A 89 -5.27 -5.86 11.81
N PRO A 90 -5.44 -6.97 12.56
CA PRO A 90 -4.53 -8.12 12.50
C PRO A 90 -4.32 -8.67 11.08
N SER A 91 -5.40 -8.79 10.30
CA SER A 91 -5.34 -9.27 8.92
C SER A 91 -4.52 -8.33 8.03
N GLU A 92 -4.71 -7.00 8.13
CA GLU A 92 -3.90 -6.03 7.38
C GLU A 92 -2.41 -6.10 7.73
N ARG A 93 -2.08 -6.34 9.01
CA ARG A 93 -0.69 -6.54 9.44
C ARG A 93 -0.10 -7.79 8.79
N ALA A 94 -0.85 -8.89 8.77
CA ALA A 94 -0.43 -10.14 8.16
C ALA A 94 -0.19 -9.98 6.64
N LEU A 95 -1.14 -9.35 5.94
CA LEU A 95 -1.03 -9.06 4.51
C LEU A 95 0.16 -8.14 4.19
N LEU A 96 0.46 -7.17 5.05
CA LEU A 96 1.62 -6.30 4.91
C LEU A 96 2.94 -7.06 5.05
N LYS A 97 3.06 -7.95 6.05
CA LYS A 97 4.26 -8.81 6.21
C LYS A 97 4.50 -9.68 4.98
N LEU A 98 3.44 -10.32 4.48
CA LEU A 98 3.52 -11.10 3.25
C LEU A 98 3.88 -10.23 2.02
N SER A 99 3.38 -9.00 1.95
CA SER A 99 3.70 -8.05 0.87
C SER A 99 5.20 -7.73 0.77
N VAL A 100 5.94 -7.73 1.90
CA VAL A 100 7.41 -7.53 1.88
C VAL A 100 8.12 -8.65 1.15
N LEU A 101 7.63 -9.89 1.27
CA LEU A 101 8.20 -11.03 0.54
C LEU A 101 7.84 -10.96 -0.95
N LEU A 102 6.57 -10.64 -1.25
CA LEU A 102 6.04 -10.67 -2.60
C LEU A 102 6.48 -9.51 -3.49
N LYS A 103 6.80 -8.33 -2.93
CA LYS A 103 7.24 -7.16 -3.73
C LYS A 103 8.47 -7.43 -4.60
N GLU A 104 9.28 -8.41 -4.22
CA GLU A 104 10.46 -8.83 -4.98
C GLU A 104 10.10 -9.44 -6.34
N THR A 105 8.92 -10.07 -6.45
CA THR A 105 8.40 -10.60 -7.74
C THR A 105 8.09 -9.52 -8.76
N ASP A 106 7.85 -8.30 -8.28
CA ASP A 106 7.31 -7.19 -9.03
C ASP A 106 8.32 -6.03 -9.17
N LYS A 107 9.60 -6.26 -8.83
CA LYS A 107 10.71 -5.30 -9.00
C LYS A 107 10.83 -4.74 -10.43
N THR A 108 10.25 -5.40 -11.43
CA THR A 108 10.28 -5.02 -12.85
C THR A 108 9.02 -4.32 -13.36
N LEU A 109 8.07 -3.96 -12.49
CA LEU A 109 6.87 -3.22 -12.93
C LEU A 109 7.27 -1.88 -13.58
N SER A 110 7.03 -1.75 -14.89
CA SER A 110 7.28 -0.52 -15.63
C SER A 110 6.30 0.57 -15.18
N ILE A 111 6.77 1.83 -15.18
CA ILE A 111 5.96 3.02 -14.84
C ILE A 111 4.68 3.10 -15.69
N GLU A 112 4.69 2.56 -16.92
CA GLU A 112 3.51 2.51 -17.79
C GLU A 112 2.37 1.61 -17.26
N ASN A 113 2.68 0.59 -16.46
CA ASN A 113 1.66 -0.28 -15.85
C ASN A 113 0.97 0.38 -14.64
N ILE A 114 1.59 1.41 -14.05
CA ILE A 114 1.08 2.18 -12.92
C ILE A 114 -0.18 2.99 -13.31
N ASN A 115 -0.36 3.32 -14.60
CA ASN A 115 -1.45 4.19 -15.06
C ASN A 115 -2.64 3.46 -15.75
N ARG A 116 -2.63 2.12 -15.82
CA ARG A 116 -3.74 1.36 -16.43
C ARG A 116 -4.84 1.09 -15.39
N LYS A 117 -6.12 1.23 -15.76
CA LYS A 117 -7.25 0.76 -14.94
C LYS A 117 -7.03 -0.71 -14.57
N ASN A 118 -7.07 -1.03 -13.28
CA ASN A 118 -6.74 -2.33 -12.69
C ASN A 118 -5.27 -2.77 -12.80
N TYR A 119 -4.33 -1.86 -13.11
CA TYR A 119 -2.87 -1.98 -12.96
C TYR A 119 -2.19 -3.22 -13.59
N GLY A 120 -2.85 -3.89 -14.54
CA GLY A 120 -2.40 -5.19 -15.06
C GLY A 120 -2.51 -6.30 -14.01
N THR A 121 -2.06 -7.51 -14.33
CA THR A 121 -2.01 -8.63 -13.37
C THR A 121 -0.56 -8.75 -12.86
N PRO A 122 -0.21 -8.24 -11.67
CA PRO A 122 1.15 -8.40 -11.13
C PRO A 122 1.55 -9.86 -11.03
N ASN A 123 2.84 -10.17 -11.02
CA ASN A 123 3.30 -11.55 -10.81
C ASN A 123 2.81 -12.08 -9.45
N THR A 124 2.71 -11.19 -8.47
CA THR A 124 2.09 -11.44 -7.17
C THR A 124 0.66 -11.98 -7.28
N PHE A 125 -0.17 -11.51 -8.22
CA PHE A 125 -1.56 -11.96 -8.37
C PHE A 125 -1.64 -13.47 -8.63
N ASN A 126 -0.81 -13.98 -9.54
CA ASN A 126 -0.84 -15.41 -9.90
C ASN A 126 -0.48 -16.28 -8.70
N THR A 127 0.49 -15.85 -7.90
CA THR A 127 0.90 -16.51 -6.65
C THR A 127 -0.26 -16.55 -5.65
N LEU A 128 -0.88 -15.40 -5.38
CA LEU A 128 -1.98 -15.31 -4.41
C LEU A 128 -3.24 -16.07 -4.87
N ASN A 129 -3.54 -16.03 -6.17
CA ASN A 129 -4.66 -16.77 -6.76
C ASN A 129 -4.43 -18.29 -6.68
N ALA A 130 -3.20 -18.76 -6.87
CA ALA A 130 -2.83 -20.16 -6.68
C ALA A 130 -2.98 -20.61 -5.22
N LEU A 131 -2.66 -19.72 -4.27
CA LEU A 131 -2.89 -19.92 -2.84
C LEU A 131 -4.35 -19.73 -2.41
N LYS A 132 -5.26 -19.37 -3.31
CA LYS A 132 -6.70 -19.20 -3.01
C LYS A 132 -7.00 -18.06 -2.04
N ALA A 133 -6.16 -17.02 -2.04
CA ALA A 133 -6.46 -15.76 -1.36
C ALA A 133 -7.75 -15.13 -1.92
N SER A 134 -8.50 -14.44 -1.07
CA SER A 134 -9.71 -13.73 -1.49
C SER A 134 -9.38 -12.52 -2.38
N ASN A 135 -10.35 -12.11 -3.21
CA ASN A 135 -10.18 -10.95 -4.10
C ASN A 135 -9.79 -9.66 -3.34
N ASN A 136 -10.27 -9.48 -2.11
CA ASN A 136 -9.95 -8.32 -1.30
C ASN A 136 -8.51 -8.37 -0.78
N GLU A 137 -8.03 -9.53 -0.33
CA GLU A 137 -6.64 -9.73 0.11
C GLU A 137 -5.66 -9.55 -1.06
N ILE A 138 -6.00 -10.11 -2.23
CA ILE A 138 -5.24 -9.93 -3.46
C ILE A 138 -5.15 -8.44 -3.83
N ALA A 139 -6.30 -7.74 -3.83
CA ALA A 139 -6.34 -6.32 -4.15
C ALA A 139 -5.53 -5.49 -3.15
N PHE A 140 -5.58 -5.82 -1.85
CA PHE A 140 -4.80 -5.16 -0.82
C PHE A 140 -3.29 -5.29 -1.09
N ILE A 141 -2.79 -6.54 -1.23
CA ILE A 141 -1.36 -6.81 -1.40
C ILE A 141 -0.85 -6.17 -2.70
N CYS A 142 -1.52 -6.41 -3.83
CA CYS A 142 -1.08 -5.88 -5.12
C CYS A 142 -1.01 -4.35 -5.12
N LYS A 143 -2.04 -3.66 -4.61
CA LYS A 143 -2.04 -2.20 -4.54
C LYS A 143 -1.01 -1.65 -3.56
N ALA A 144 -0.82 -2.29 -2.41
CA ALA A 144 0.21 -1.89 -1.44
C ALA A 144 1.61 -1.95 -2.06
N ILE A 145 1.94 -3.05 -2.76
CA ILE A 145 3.22 -3.21 -3.47
C ILE A 145 3.38 -2.11 -4.53
N GLN A 146 2.37 -1.91 -5.39
CA GLN A 146 2.41 -0.88 -6.44
C GLN A 146 2.61 0.52 -5.88
N ASN A 147 1.85 0.89 -4.84
CA ASN A 147 2.01 2.17 -4.16
C ASN A 147 3.42 2.33 -3.60
N SER A 148 4.02 1.28 -3.03
CA SER A 148 5.39 1.33 -2.51
C SER A 148 6.43 1.64 -3.60
N HIS A 149 6.22 1.16 -4.82
CA HIS A 149 7.07 1.48 -5.97
C HIS A 149 6.89 2.92 -6.42
N VAL A 150 5.63 3.40 -6.55
CA VAL A 150 5.34 4.81 -6.87
C VAL A 150 6.01 5.72 -5.84
N PHE A 151 5.79 5.46 -4.56
CA PHE A 151 6.37 6.25 -3.48
C PHE A 151 7.90 6.17 -3.45
N SER A 152 8.49 5.07 -3.91
CA SER A 152 9.95 4.97 -4.04
C SER A 152 10.54 5.92 -5.08
N ILE A 153 9.78 6.23 -6.12
CA ILE A 153 10.20 7.13 -7.20
C ILE A 153 9.80 8.57 -6.90
N SER A 154 8.60 8.77 -6.35
CA SER A 154 7.96 10.08 -6.25
C SER A 154 8.21 10.81 -4.92
N LEU A 155 8.46 10.10 -3.82
CA LEU A 155 8.72 10.76 -2.52
C LEU A 155 10.15 11.31 -2.47
N SER A 156 10.28 12.58 -2.83
CA SER A 156 11.51 13.39 -2.66
C SER A 156 11.38 14.33 -1.46
N SER A 157 12.45 15.05 -1.11
CA SER A 157 12.47 15.97 0.04
C SER A 157 11.66 17.25 -0.18
N ASN A 158 11.24 17.58 -1.40
CA ASN A 158 10.57 18.84 -1.75
C ASN A 158 9.19 18.62 -2.37
N LEU A 159 8.29 17.96 -1.64
CA LEU A 159 6.91 17.75 -2.10
C LEU A 159 6.05 18.98 -1.83
N ASN A 160 5.33 19.44 -2.85
CA ASN A 160 4.29 20.46 -2.71
C ASN A 160 2.90 19.82 -2.53
N ASN A 161 1.91 20.59 -2.09
CA ASN A 161 0.56 20.09 -1.82
C ASN A 161 -0.11 19.45 -3.05
N SER A 162 0.20 19.94 -4.25
CA SER A 162 -0.32 19.36 -5.50
C SER A 162 0.23 17.95 -5.73
N SER A 163 1.54 17.75 -5.56
CA SER A 163 2.17 16.42 -5.64
C SER A 163 1.67 15.48 -4.54
N LEU A 164 1.48 15.99 -3.31
CA LEU A 164 0.92 15.19 -2.21
C LEU A 164 -0.51 14.75 -2.51
N TYR A 165 -1.34 15.62 -3.09
CA TYR A 165 -2.67 15.27 -3.56
C TYR A 165 -2.64 14.17 -4.62
N ASP A 166 -1.79 14.31 -5.64
CA ASP A 166 -1.67 13.31 -6.70
C ASP A 166 -1.25 11.94 -6.12
N LEU A 167 -0.35 11.92 -5.14
CA LEU A 167 0.03 10.70 -4.41
C LEU A 167 -1.11 10.13 -3.55
N CYS A 168 -1.96 10.99 -2.97
CA CYS A 168 -3.16 10.54 -2.24
C CYS A 168 -4.15 9.84 -3.16
N VAL A 169 -4.38 10.41 -4.35
CA VAL A 169 -5.26 9.83 -5.37
C VAL A 169 -4.71 8.50 -5.88
N ILE A 170 -3.40 8.43 -6.15
CA ILE A 170 -2.75 7.19 -6.59
C ILE A 170 -2.81 6.13 -5.48
N GLY A 171 -2.52 6.52 -4.25
CA GLY A 171 -2.47 5.60 -3.11
C GLY A 171 -3.83 4.98 -2.78
N GLY A 172 -4.90 5.78 -2.83
CA GLY A 172 -6.26 5.36 -2.49
C GLY A 172 -6.33 4.69 -1.11
N ASP A 173 -7.19 3.68 -0.98
CA ASP A 173 -7.40 2.95 0.29
C ASP A 173 -6.12 2.23 0.79
N GLN A 174 -5.19 1.91 -0.11
CA GLN A 174 -3.92 1.23 0.22
C GLN A 174 -2.74 2.20 0.32
N LEU A 175 -2.98 3.52 0.42
CA LEU A 175 -1.92 4.51 0.58
C LEU A 175 -1.04 4.21 1.79
N VAL A 176 -1.66 4.02 2.96
CA VAL A 176 -0.95 3.74 4.21
C VAL A 176 -0.11 2.47 4.07
N ALA A 177 -0.71 1.39 3.56
CA ALA A 177 -0.02 0.11 3.38
C ALA A 177 1.20 0.24 2.46
N GLY A 178 1.05 0.89 1.31
CA GLY A 178 2.17 1.12 0.39
C GLY A 178 3.25 2.02 0.97
N LEU A 179 2.87 2.99 1.79
CA LEU A 179 3.83 3.86 2.46
C LEU A 179 4.63 3.13 3.55
N LEU A 180 4.01 2.23 4.30
CA LEU A 180 4.70 1.39 5.28
C LEU A 180 5.69 0.45 4.60
N LEU A 181 5.33 -0.13 3.45
CA LEU A 181 6.25 -0.93 2.63
C LEU A 181 7.42 -0.11 2.08
N LYS A 182 7.18 1.15 1.70
CA LYS A 182 8.24 2.09 1.33
C LYS A 182 9.17 2.35 2.51
N ALA A 183 8.61 2.66 3.68
CA ALA A 183 9.36 2.99 4.89
C ALA A 183 10.25 1.83 5.35
N CYS A 184 9.74 0.58 5.30
CA CYS A 184 10.50 -0.58 5.71
C CYS A 184 11.66 -0.93 4.75
N SER A 185 11.67 -0.39 3.54
CA SER A 185 12.78 -0.50 2.58
C SER A 185 13.90 0.53 2.78
N LEU A 186 13.71 1.53 3.63
CA LEU A 186 14.73 2.54 3.87
C LEU A 186 15.83 1.97 4.78
N PRO A 187 17.12 2.19 4.48
CA PRO A 187 18.22 1.81 5.36
C PRO A 187 18.26 2.78 6.54
N ILE A 188 17.39 2.52 7.50
CA ILE A 188 17.28 3.19 8.78
C ILE A 188 17.99 2.27 9.78
N LEU A 189 19.09 2.77 10.37
CA LEU A 189 19.87 2.06 11.38
C LEU A 189 19.09 2.03 12.70
N ASP A 190 19.13 0.89 13.38
CA ASP A 190 18.56 0.71 14.71
C ASP A 190 19.13 1.73 15.70
N SER A 191 18.44 2.83 15.96
CA SER A 191 18.61 3.59 17.21
C SER A 191 17.54 4.67 17.36
N PHE A 192 16.85 4.57 18.50
CA PHE A 192 16.06 5.49 19.32
C PHE A 192 15.87 7.00 18.99
N GLU A 193 16.32 7.57 17.87
CA GLU A 193 16.04 8.96 17.44
C GLU A 193 15.33 9.03 16.07
N PHE A 194 14.28 8.21 15.91
CA PHE A 194 13.61 7.97 14.63
C PHE A 194 12.73 9.12 14.11
N SER A 195 12.12 9.92 14.98
CA SER A 195 11.17 10.97 14.58
C SER A 195 11.81 12.15 13.81
N LYS A 196 13.14 12.14 13.62
CA LYS A 196 13.91 13.15 12.90
C LYS A 196 14.75 12.60 11.75
N HIS A 197 14.64 11.30 11.43
CA HIS A 197 15.38 10.75 10.30
C HIS A 197 14.88 11.39 8.99
N GLU A 198 15.75 12.17 8.36
CA GLU A 198 15.51 12.87 7.08
C GLU A 198 14.89 11.94 6.01
N LYS A 199 15.27 10.66 6.01
CA LYS A 199 14.77 9.64 5.07
C LYS A 199 13.27 9.35 5.21
N LEU A 200 12.67 9.54 6.39
CA LEU A 200 11.24 9.34 6.64
C LEU A 200 10.42 10.62 6.46
N TYR A 201 11.07 11.78 6.34
CA TYR A 201 10.39 13.07 6.31
C TYR A 201 9.31 13.13 5.22
N SER A 202 9.62 12.66 4.01
CA SER A 202 8.66 12.63 2.90
C SER A 202 7.48 11.66 3.14
N CYS A 203 7.71 10.56 3.86
CA CYS A 203 6.64 9.64 4.26
C CYS A 203 5.72 10.30 5.30
N THR A 204 6.31 10.93 6.31
CA THR A 204 5.56 11.66 7.34
C THR A 204 4.76 12.82 6.72
N GLN A 205 5.36 13.57 5.79
CA GLN A 205 4.68 14.66 5.08
C GLN A 205 3.46 14.16 4.28
N LEU A 206 3.56 13.00 3.62
CA LEU A 206 2.42 12.40 2.91
C LEU A 206 1.31 11.97 3.87
N LEU A 207 1.62 11.34 5.00
CA LEU A 207 0.59 10.96 5.98
C LEU A 207 -0.06 12.17 6.63
N GLU A 208 0.72 13.19 6.97
CA GLU A 208 0.20 14.45 7.52
C GLU A 208 -0.76 15.12 6.54
N PHE A 209 -0.41 15.19 5.26
CA PHE A 209 -1.33 15.70 4.24
C PHE A 209 -2.55 14.79 4.06
N TYR A 210 -2.36 13.47 4.04
CA TYR A 210 -3.44 12.51 3.84
C TYR A 210 -4.49 12.58 4.96
N PHE A 211 -4.06 12.54 6.23
CA PHE A 211 -4.98 12.57 7.38
C PHE A 211 -5.42 13.99 7.77
N GLY A 212 -4.57 15.00 7.56
CA GLY A 212 -4.84 16.37 7.99
C GLY A 212 -5.53 17.25 6.95
N SER A 213 -5.45 16.91 5.66
CA SER A 213 -6.02 17.73 4.57
C SER A 213 -6.90 16.93 3.62
N TYR A 214 -6.42 15.78 3.13
CA TYR A 214 -7.13 15.00 2.13
C TYR A 214 -8.39 14.32 2.68
N LEU A 215 -8.26 13.43 3.66
CA LEU A 215 -9.38 12.68 4.23
C LEU A 215 -10.48 13.56 4.85
N PRO A 216 -10.17 14.63 5.61
CA PRO A 216 -11.21 15.50 6.16
C PRO A 216 -12.12 16.09 5.08
N VAL A 217 -11.54 16.56 3.97
CA VAL A 217 -12.32 17.12 2.85
C VAL A 217 -13.12 16.05 2.12
N LEU A 218 -12.61 14.82 2.00
CA LEU A 218 -13.34 13.70 1.41
C LEU A 218 -14.51 13.23 2.30
N GLY A 219 -14.38 13.36 3.62
CA GLY A 219 -15.43 13.04 4.60
C GLY A 219 -16.48 14.13 4.76
N GLU A 220 -16.15 15.37 4.41
CA GLU A 220 -17.08 16.50 4.37
C GLU A 220 -18.08 16.40 3.20
N LYS A 221 -19.20 17.11 3.32
CA LYS A 221 -20.16 17.21 2.22
C LYS A 221 -19.49 17.97 1.06
N ALA A 222 -19.33 17.30 -0.08
CA ALA A 222 -18.81 17.91 -1.29
C ALA A 222 -19.56 19.20 -1.64
N LEU A 223 -18.81 20.23 -2.09
CA LEU A 223 -19.37 21.52 -2.47
C LEU A 223 -20.40 21.39 -3.61
N LEU A 224 -20.15 20.45 -4.53
CA LEU A 224 -21.05 20.02 -5.60
C LEU A 224 -20.87 18.52 -5.82
N ASN A 225 -21.96 17.79 -6.03
CA ASN A 225 -21.94 16.40 -6.48
C ASN A 225 -22.38 16.25 -7.95
N GLY A 226 -22.31 15.02 -8.48
CA GLY A 226 -22.67 14.77 -9.88
C GLY A 226 -24.11 15.15 -10.24
N ASN A 227 -25.06 14.94 -9.33
CA ASN A 227 -26.46 15.33 -9.56
C ASN A 227 -26.63 16.85 -9.58
N ASP A 228 -25.87 17.59 -8.77
CA ASP A 228 -25.88 19.05 -8.77
C ASP A 228 -25.39 19.58 -10.13
N LEU A 229 -24.27 19.06 -10.63
CA LEU A 229 -23.73 19.46 -11.93
C LEU A 229 -24.67 19.12 -13.09
N ILE A 230 -25.26 17.93 -13.10
CA ILE A 230 -26.26 17.53 -14.10
C ILE A 230 -27.43 18.51 -14.13
N ARG A 231 -27.95 18.90 -12.96
CA ARG A 231 -29.09 19.83 -12.84
C ARG A 231 -28.71 21.27 -13.23
N ILE A 232 -27.56 21.75 -12.79
CA ILE A 232 -27.11 23.15 -13.02
C ILE A 232 -26.76 23.38 -14.49
N PHE A 233 -26.05 22.43 -15.11
CA PHE A 233 -25.53 22.58 -16.47
C PHE A 233 -26.38 21.85 -17.53
N ASN A 234 -27.42 21.12 -17.12
CA ASN A 234 -28.29 20.33 -17.99
C ASN A 234 -27.51 19.38 -18.92
N ILE A 235 -26.51 18.69 -18.36
CA ILE A 235 -25.62 17.76 -19.07
C ILE A 235 -25.91 16.31 -18.69
N SER A 236 -25.64 15.39 -19.61
CA SER A 236 -25.76 13.95 -19.34
C SER A 236 -24.54 13.41 -18.56
N PRO A 237 -24.71 12.35 -17.76
CA PRO A 237 -23.60 11.64 -17.14
C PRO A 237 -22.55 11.22 -18.18
N SER A 238 -21.29 11.54 -17.93
CA SER A 238 -20.18 11.22 -18.84
C SER A 238 -18.84 11.14 -18.09
N PRO A 239 -17.80 10.50 -18.65
CA PRO A 239 -16.46 10.54 -18.08
C PRO A 239 -15.92 11.97 -17.87
N ALA A 240 -16.27 12.90 -18.77
CA ALA A 240 -15.90 14.31 -18.64
C ALA A 240 -16.45 14.93 -17.35
N LEU A 241 -17.67 14.58 -16.96
CA LEU A 241 -18.26 15.01 -15.69
C LEU A 241 -17.47 14.48 -14.48
N GLY A 242 -16.98 13.24 -14.56
CA GLY A 242 -16.10 12.67 -13.53
C GLY A 242 -14.80 13.49 -13.36
N ASN A 243 -14.18 13.91 -14.47
CA ASN A 243 -12.98 14.74 -14.45
C ASN A 243 -13.23 16.13 -13.85
N VAL A 244 -14.41 16.71 -14.10
CA VAL A 244 -14.83 17.98 -13.49
C VAL A 244 -14.98 17.82 -11.97
N LEU A 245 -15.66 16.77 -11.50
CA LEU A 245 -15.80 16.48 -10.07
C LEU A 245 -14.44 16.27 -9.40
N GLN A 246 -13.51 15.57 -10.07
CA GLN A 246 -12.17 15.37 -9.55
C GLN A 246 -11.38 16.68 -9.47
N SER A 247 -11.53 17.58 -10.45
CA SER A 247 -10.92 18.91 -10.42
C SER A 247 -11.47 19.78 -9.29
N ILE A 248 -12.79 19.72 -9.03
CA ILE A 248 -13.43 20.43 -7.91
C ILE A 248 -12.89 19.89 -6.58
N GLN A 249 -12.84 18.56 -6.41
CA GLN A 249 -12.29 17.93 -5.21
C GLN A 249 -10.84 18.33 -4.97
N ARG A 250 -10.01 18.32 -6.03
CA ARG A 250 -8.61 18.79 -5.95
C ARG A 250 -8.54 20.22 -5.45
N ALA A 251 -9.27 21.13 -6.08
CA ALA A 251 -9.29 22.54 -5.69
C ALA A 251 -9.77 22.72 -4.24
N GLN A 252 -10.72 21.90 -3.78
CA GLN A 252 -11.22 21.94 -2.40
C GLN A 252 -10.14 21.47 -1.40
N VAL A 253 -9.48 20.33 -1.67
CA VAL A 253 -8.40 19.81 -0.81
C VAL A 253 -7.22 20.77 -0.75
N LEU A 254 -6.89 21.41 -1.88
CA LEU A 254 -5.81 22.40 -1.96
C LEU A 254 -6.21 23.77 -1.38
N GLY A 255 -7.47 23.96 -0.96
CA GLY A 255 -7.99 25.19 -0.38
C GLY A 255 -8.20 26.33 -1.38
N GLU A 256 -8.18 26.04 -2.67
CA GLU A 256 -8.39 26.98 -3.78
C GLU A 256 -9.86 27.40 -3.88
N ILE A 257 -10.78 26.54 -3.47
CA ILE A 257 -12.22 26.82 -3.37
C ILE A 257 -12.75 26.42 -2.00
N LYS A 258 -13.73 27.16 -1.51
CA LYS A 258 -14.35 26.96 -0.18
C LYS A 258 -15.88 26.99 -0.22
N THR A 259 -16.47 27.42 -1.32
CA THR A 259 -17.92 27.64 -1.43
C THR A 259 -18.52 26.95 -2.65
N ALA A 260 -19.82 26.63 -2.58
CA ALA A 260 -20.57 26.07 -3.71
C ALA A 260 -20.57 27.00 -4.94
N LYS A 261 -20.47 28.32 -4.72
CA LYS A 261 -20.37 29.31 -5.81
C LYS A 261 -19.03 29.18 -6.54
N GLU A 262 -17.92 29.16 -5.83
CA GLU A 262 -16.59 28.98 -6.44
C GLU A 262 -16.48 27.63 -7.16
N ALA A 263 -17.05 26.56 -6.58
CA ALA A 263 -17.13 25.26 -7.22
C ALA A 263 -17.92 25.30 -8.55
N LYS A 264 -19.02 26.06 -8.60
CA LYS A 264 -19.82 26.25 -9.81
C LYS A 264 -19.04 27.03 -10.87
N ASP A 265 -18.38 28.12 -10.49
CA ASP A 265 -17.60 28.96 -11.39
C ASP A 265 -16.43 28.15 -12.02
N LEU A 266 -15.77 27.31 -11.21
CA LEU A 266 -14.74 26.39 -11.68
C LEU A 266 -15.31 25.34 -12.65
N ALA A 267 -16.45 24.73 -12.32
CA ALA A 267 -17.10 23.74 -13.17
C ALA A 267 -17.48 24.33 -14.54
N GLU A 268 -18.02 25.55 -14.55
CA GLU A 268 -18.38 26.25 -15.79
C GLU A 268 -17.17 26.52 -16.68
N LYS A 269 -16.03 26.90 -16.09
CA LYS A 269 -14.78 27.10 -16.84
C LYS A 269 -14.28 25.81 -17.49
N LEU A 270 -14.33 24.69 -16.77
CA LEU A 270 -13.84 23.38 -17.24
C LEU A 270 -14.75 22.75 -18.31
N LEU A 271 -16.05 23.02 -18.26
CA LEU A 271 -16.99 22.51 -19.27
C LEU A 271 -16.94 23.29 -20.60
N LYS A 272 -16.37 24.50 -20.60
CA LYS A 272 -16.20 25.34 -21.79
C LYS A 272 -14.85 25.16 -22.50
N SER A 273 -13.88 24.47 -21.88
CA SER A 273 -12.56 24.16 -22.45
C SER A 273 -12.58 22.88 -23.26
#